data_AF-A0A7X8QKZ5-F1
#
_entry.id   AF-A0A7X8QKZ5-F1
#
_cell.length_a   1.000
_cell.length_b   1.000
_cell.length_c   1.000
_cell.angle_alpha   90.00
_cell.angle_beta   90.00
_cell.angle_gamma   90.00
#
_symmetry.space_group_name_H-M   'P 1'
#
loop_
_entity.id
_entity.type
_entity.pdbx_description
1 polymer ?
#
loop_
_entity_poly.entity_id
_entity_poly.type
_entity_poly.pdbx_seq_one_letter_code
_entity_poly.pdbx_strand_id
1 'polypeptide(L)'
;MKLNLDKNLLNLKGEPMQDKLSDVLANILAMSTVGKPAKMITWAVNLTNDGEIEINDDDAEFIKKVIESDRFTINLAKAQLLEEIDNVSEHNGTDEDCRFNSDDFQRDILRKVKALP
;
A
#
# COMPACT_ATOMS: atom_id res chain seq x y z
N MET A 1 -14.35 -4.02 4.38
CA MET A 1 -13.14 -3.74 5.17
C MET A 1 -12.70 -2.30 4.96
N LYS A 2 -11.96 -1.72 5.92
CA LYS A 2 -11.56 -0.31 5.90
C LYS A 2 -10.04 -0.21 5.75
N LEU A 3 -9.58 0.39 4.66
CA LEU A 3 -8.16 0.62 4.39
C LEU A 3 -7.81 2.06 4.80
N ASN A 4 -7.01 2.21 5.86
CA ASN A 4 -6.55 3.51 6.35
C ASN A 4 -5.06 3.72 5.98
N LEU A 5 -4.82 4.75 5.18
CA LEU A 5 -3.50 5.13 4.65
C LEU A 5 -3.12 6.56 5.06
N ASP A 6 -3.73 7.13 6.10
CA ASP A 6 -3.39 8.44 6.65
C ASP A 6 -2.07 8.37 7.46
N LYS A 7 -1.01 7.94 6.78
CA LYS A 7 0.33 7.76 7.32
C LYS A 7 1.36 8.13 6.27
N ASN A 8 2.51 8.58 6.75
CA ASN A 8 3.63 8.93 5.89
C ASN A 8 4.23 7.68 5.24
N LEU A 9 4.70 7.83 4.00
CA LEU A 9 5.61 6.89 3.38
C LEU A 9 6.88 6.80 4.23
N LEU A 10 7.36 5.61 4.52
CA LEU A 10 8.61 5.42 5.26
C LEU A 10 9.79 5.25 4.31
N ASN A 11 10.94 5.83 4.65
CA ASN A 11 12.18 5.58 3.94
C ASN A 11 12.79 4.22 4.34
N LEU A 12 13.92 3.83 3.74
CA LEU A 12 14.59 2.55 4.03
C LEU A 12 15.12 2.40 5.47
N LYS A 13 15.11 3.48 6.26
CA LYS A 13 15.47 3.49 7.68
C LYS A 13 14.23 3.47 8.58
N GLY A 14 13.02 3.49 8.02
CA GLY A 14 11.77 3.59 8.78
C GLY A 14 11.43 5.02 9.21
N GLU A 15 12.13 6.03 8.70
CA GLU A 15 11.84 7.42 9.02
C GLU A 15 10.76 7.96 8.06
N PRO A 16 9.82 8.78 8.54
CA PRO A 16 8.74 9.32 7.71
C PRO A 16 9.28 10.28 6.64
N MET A 17 8.79 10.11 5.42
CA MET A 17 8.96 11.02 4.29
C MET A 17 7.80 12.03 4.23
N GLN A 18 7.98 13.08 3.43
CA GLN A 18 6.95 14.11 3.26
C GLN A 18 5.65 13.57 2.63
N ASP A 19 5.78 12.60 1.73
CA ASP A 19 4.64 12.02 1.01
C ASP A 19 3.79 11.10 1.92
N LYS A 20 2.46 11.16 1.76
CA LYS A 20 1.52 10.23 2.42
C LYS A 20 1.17 9.04 1.52
N LEU A 21 0.94 7.88 2.13
CA LEU A 21 0.47 6.70 1.39
C LEU A 21 -0.90 6.92 0.74
N SER A 22 -1.79 7.65 1.42
CA SER A 22 -3.10 8.03 0.89
C SER A 22 -2.99 8.81 -0.41
N ASP A 23 -2.10 9.80 -0.47
CA ASP A 23 -1.88 10.64 -1.65
C ASP A 23 -1.26 9.85 -2.80
N VAL A 24 -0.34 8.95 -2.50
CA VAL A 24 0.26 8.06 -3.51
C VAL A 24 -0.82 7.17 -4.13
N LEU A 25 -1.63 6.49 -3.31
CA LEU A 25 -2.69 5.63 -3.84
C LEU A 25 -3.76 6.45 -4.58
N ALA A 26 -4.14 7.62 -4.07
CA ALA A 26 -5.08 8.51 -4.75
C ALA A 26 -4.61 8.88 -6.16
N ASN A 27 -3.33 9.23 -6.31
CA ASN A 27 -2.74 9.55 -7.61
C ASN A 27 -2.72 8.34 -8.55
N ILE A 28 -2.33 7.16 -8.06
CA ILE A 28 -2.37 5.93 -8.85
C ILE A 28 -3.79 5.66 -9.36
N LEU A 29 -4.80 5.74 -8.49
CA LEU A 29 -6.19 5.48 -8.86
C LEU A 29 -6.74 6.53 -9.84
N ALA A 30 -6.42 7.81 -9.63
CA ALA A 30 -6.86 8.90 -10.49
C ALA A 30 -6.22 8.86 -11.89
N MET A 31 -4.98 8.40 -11.98
CA MET A 31 -4.23 8.29 -13.23
C MET A 31 -4.40 6.94 -13.92
N SER A 32 -4.96 5.95 -13.23
CA SER A 32 -5.22 4.63 -13.78
C SER A 32 -6.15 4.68 -14.99
N THR A 33 -5.76 4.00 -16.07
CA THR A 33 -6.60 3.80 -17.25
C THR A 33 -7.45 2.53 -17.18
N VAL A 34 -7.43 1.84 -16.05
CA VAL A 34 -8.17 0.59 -15.80
C VAL A 34 -9.09 0.72 -14.59
N GLY A 35 -10.20 -0.03 -14.60
CA GLY A 35 -11.24 0.03 -13.57
C GLY A 35 -12.45 0.86 -13.98
N LYS A 36 -13.41 1.02 -13.06
CA LYS A 36 -14.62 1.83 -13.28
C LYS A 36 -14.31 3.30 -12.95
N PRO A 37 -14.27 4.24 -13.92
CA PRO A 37 -13.79 5.60 -13.68
C PRO A 37 -14.44 6.31 -12.49
N ALA A 38 -15.77 6.20 -12.37
CA ALA A 38 -16.49 6.80 -11.24
C ALA A 38 -16.01 6.25 -9.88
N LYS A 39 -15.76 4.94 -9.76
CA LYS A 39 -15.31 4.31 -8.53
C LYS A 39 -13.86 4.72 -8.20
N MET A 40 -12.99 4.73 -9.21
CA MET A 40 -11.58 5.11 -9.07
C MET A 40 -11.45 6.56 -8.58
N ILE A 41 -12.20 7.49 -9.17
CA ILE A 41 -12.21 8.89 -8.77
C ILE A 41 -12.80 9.06 -7.37
N THR A 42 -13.91 8.40 -7.04
CA THR A 42 -14.48 8.46 -5.68
C THR A 42 -13.46 8.00 -4.64
N TRP A 43 -12.76 6.89 -4.88
CA TRP A 43 -11.72 6.42 -3.97
C TRP A 43 -10.54 7.39 -3.88
N ALA A 44 -10.08 7.93 -5.00
CA ALA A 44 -9.00 8.92 -4.99
C ALA A 44 -9.36 10.16 -4.17
N VAL A 45 -10.58 10.70 -4.34
CA VAL A 45 -11.07 11.85 -3.57
C VAL A 45 -11.17 11.52 -2.08
N ASN A 46 -11.72 10.36 -1.71
CA ASN A 46 -11.84 9.95 -0.32
C ASN A 46 -10.46 9.74 0.33
N LEU A 47 -9.49 9.15 -0.39
CA LEU A 47 -8.12 9.03 0.10
C LEU A 47 -7.47 10.40 0.32
N THR A 48 -7.66 11.37 -0.58
CA THR A 48 -7.11 12.72 -0.40
C THR A 48 -7.74 13.46 0.78
N ASN A 49 -9.04 13.29 1.03
CA ASN A 49 -9.75 14.04 2.07
C ASN A 49 -9.66 13.38 3.44
N ASP A 50 -9.89 12.06 3.50
CA ASP A 50 -10.10 11.30 4.72
C ASP A 50 -8.92 10.35 5.02
N GLY A 51 -8.03 10.13 4.04
CA GLY A 51 -6.92 9.20 4.17
C GLY A 51 -7.33 7.72 4.16
N GLU A 52 -8.60 7.42 3.92
CA GLU A 52 -9.15 6.08 4.06
C GLU A 52 -10.28 5.78 3.06
N ILE A 53 -10.45 4.50 2.74
CA ILE A 53 -11.52 4.00 1.87
C ILE A 53 -12.10 2.70 2.38
N GLU A 54 -13.37 2.48 2.04
CA GLU A 54 -14.04 1.20 2.24
C GLU A 54 -13.92 0.35 0.97
N ILE A 55 -13.45 -0.88 1.15
CA ILE A 55 -13.19 -1.86 0.09
C ILE A 55 -13.65 -3.26 0.54
N ASN A 56 -13.91 -4.16 -0.41
CA ASN A 56 -14.10 -5.59 -0.15
C ASN A 56 -12.91 -6.41 -0.71
N ASP A 57 -12.93 -7.74 -0.56
CA ASP A 57 -11.78 -8.58 -0.95
C ASP A 57 -11.47 -8.48 -2.45
N ASP A 58 -12.51 -8.48 -3.29
CA ASP A 58 -12.37 -8.27 -4.75
C ASP A 58 -11.73 -6.90 -5.07
N ASP A 59 -12.11 -5.87 -4.33
CA ASP A 59 -11.57 -4.52 -4.47
C ASP A 59 -10.11 -4.47 -4.03
N ALA A 60 -9.73 -5.15 -2.94
CA ALA A 60 -8.35 -5.27 -2.51
C ALA A 60 -7.48 -5.95 -3.57
N GLU A 61 -7.92 -7.09 -4.11
CA GLU A 61 -7.21 -7.76 -5.21
C GLU A 61 -7.07 -6.87 -6.45
N PHE A 62 -8.13 -6.13 -6.78
CA PHE A 62 -8.11 -5.21 -7.89
C PHE A 62 -7.11 -4.06 -7.66
N ILE A 63 -7.15 -3.43 -6.48
CA ILE A 63 -6.24 -2.34 -6.13
C ILE A 63 -4.78 -2.82 -6.15
N LYS A 64 -4.48 -4.01 -5.64
CA LYS A 64 -3.13 -4.62 -5.73
C LYS A 64 -2.65 -4.70 -7.18
N LYS A 65 -3.48 -5.22 -8.08
CA LYS A 65 -3.16 -5.30 -9.52
C LYS A 65 -2.91 -3.92 -10.13
N VAL A 66 -3.70 -2.92 -9.75
CA VAL A 66 -3.51 -1.53 -10.20
C VAL A 66 -2.15 -0.99 -9.72
N ILE A 67 -1.82 -1.15 -8.44
CA ILE A 67 -0.54 -0.72 -7.86
C ILE A 67 0.66 -1.40 -8.54
N GLU A 68 0.58 -2.72 -8.75
CA GLU A 68 1.64 -3.49 -9.40
C GLU A 68 1.88 -3.03 -10.84
N SER A 69 0.79 -2.77 -11.58
CA SER A 69 0.83 -2.38 -12.99
C SER A 69 1.22 -0.92 -13.24
N ASP A 70 1.13 -0.05 -12.23
CA ASP A 70 1.53 1.34 -12.36
C ASP A 70 3.04 1.45 -12.64
N ARG A 71 3.46 2.29 -13.59
CA ARG A 71 4.87 2.41 -13.97
C ARG A 71 5.53 3.69 -13.45
N PHE A 72 4.76 4.58 -12.85
CA PHE A 72 5.21 5.91 -12.45
C PHE A 72 5.53 6.00 -10.95
N THR A 73 5.01 5.07 -10.15
CA THR A 73 5.27 4.98 -8.71
C THR A 73 6.48 4.12 -8.40
N ILE A 74 7.32 4.59 -7.49
CA ILE A 74 8.52 3.87 -7.01
C ILE A 74 8.15 2.60 -6.23
N ASN A 75 9.00 1.58 -6.29
CA ASN A 75 8.78 0.30 -5.62
C ASN A 75 8.61 0.42 -4.09
N LEU A 76 9.27 1.40 -3.46
CA LEU A 76 9.18 1.62 -2.02
C LEU A 76 7.73 1.92 -1.60
N ALA A 77 7.06 2.83 -2.32
CA ALA A 77 5.69 3.19 -2.03
C ALA A 77 4.72 2.05 -2.38
N LYS A 78 4.97 1.35 -3.50
CA LYS A 78 4.17 0.17 -3.85
C LYS A 78 4.23 -0.91 -2.78
N ALA A 79 5.42 -1.24 -2.29
CA ALA A 79 5.60 -2.29 -1.27
C ALA A 79 4.80 -1.96 0.00
N GLN A 80 4.90 -0.72 0.49
CA GLN A 80 4.15 -0.29 1.67
C GLN A 80 2.63 -0.27 1.43
N LEU A 81 2.17 0.14 0.25
CA LEU A 81 0.74 0.07 -0.07
C LEU A 81 0.22 -1.37 -0.11
N LEU A 82 0.96 -2.29 -0.71
CA LEU A 82 0.58 -3.70 -0.80
C LEU A 82 0.52 -4.33 0.60
N GLU A 83 1.51 -4.07 1.44
CA GLU A 83 1.56 -4.51 2.84
C GLU A 83 0.34 -4.04 3.64
N GLU A 84 -0.05 -2.76 3.51
CA GLU A 84 -1.23 -2.24 4.19
C GLU A 84 -2.53 -2.91 3.72
N ILE A 85 -2.63 -3.24 2.43
CA ILE A 85 -3.80 -3.96 1.91
C ILE A 85 -3.81 -5.40 2.43
N ASP A 86 -2.66 -6.09 2.43
CA ASP A 86 -2.52 -7.45 2.99
C ASP A 86 -2.92 -7.50 4.45
N ASN A 87 -2.42 -6.56 5.27
CA ASN A 87 -2.75 -6.47 6.69
C ASN A 87 -4.25 -6.38 6.94
N VAL A 88 -4.98 -5.61 6.12
CA VAL A 88 -6.43 -5.45 6.26
C VAL A 88 -7.21 -6.69 5.78
N SER A 89 -6.68 -7.42 4.80
CA SER A 89 -7.25 -8.69 4.34
C SER A 89 -7.03 -9.82 5.35
N GLU A 90 -5.84 -9.91 5.96
CA GLU A 90 -5.48 -10.95 6.93
C GLU A 90 -6.23 -10.82 8.26
N HIS A 91 -6.57 -9.60 8.70
CA HIS A 91 -7.36 -9.39 9.93
C HIS A 91 -8.82 -9.89 9.84
N ASN A 92 -9.28 -10.36 8.69
CA ASN A 92 -10.59 -11.03 8.54
C ASN A 92 -10.48 -12.57 8.51
N GLY A 93 -9.26 -13.12 8.51
CA GLY A 93 -8.96 -14.54 8.69
C GLY A 93 -8.48 -14.80 10.12
N THR A 94 -9.08 -15.76 10.80
CA THR A 94 -8.74 -16.16 12.17
C THR A 94 -7.24 -16.44 12.35
N ASP A 95 -6.68 -15.91 13.46
CA ASP A 95 -5.43 -16.27 14.14
C ASP A 95 -4.59 -17.39 13.49
N GLU A 96 -3.41 -17.04 12.95
CA GLU A 96 -2.13 -17.74 13.19
C GLU A 96 -0.95 -16.98 12.53
N ASP A 97 -0.02 -16.52 13.38
CA ASP A 97 1.38 -16.18 13.10
C ASP A 97 1.75 -15.51 11.75
N CYS A 98 1.77 -14.17 11.74
CA CYS A 98 2.79 -13.39 11.04
C CYS A 98 2.97 -12.02 11.71
N ARG A 99 3.59 -11.97 12.90
CA ARG A 99 4.22 -10.71 13.35
C ARG A 99 5.46 -10.45 12.49
N PHE A 100 5.27 -9.92 11.30
CA PHE A 100 6.34 -9.27 10.56
C PHE A 100 6.46 -7.84 11.09
N ASN A 101 7.45 -7.62 11.96
CA ASN A 101 7.79 -6.29 12.43
C ASN A 101 8.59 -5.57 11.33
N SER A 102 8.47 -4.25 11.18
CA SER A 102 9.24 -3.47 10.20
C SER A 102 10.76 -3.69 10.36
N ASP A 103 11.20 -3.97 11.58
CA ASP A 103 12.57 -4.39 11.91
C ASP A 103 13.01 -5.68 11.21
N ASP A 104 12.08 -6.62 10.98
CA ASP A 104 12.38 -7.90 10.34
C ASP A 104 12.48 -7.77 8.81
N PHE A 105 11.67 -6.89 8.22
CA PHE A 105 11.83 -6.52 6.81
C PHE A 105 13.17 -5.82 6.55
N GLN A 106 13.53 -4.84 7.39
CA GLN A 106 14.83 -4.16 7.30
C GLN A 106 15.99 -5.14 7.46
N ARG A 107 15.89 -6.10 8.39
CA ARG A 107 16.92 -7.13 8.57
C ARG A 107 17.05 -8.07 7.39
N ASP A 108 15.95 -8.47 6.76
CA ASP A 108 15.98 -9.32 5.57
C ASP A 108 16.61 -8.61 4.36
N ILE A 109 16.25 -7.33 4.14
CA ILE A 109 16.86 -6.48 3.11
C ILE A 109 18.38 -6.37 3.36
N LEU A 110 18.81 -6.04 4.58
CA LEU A 110 20.23 -5.89 4.92
C LEU A 110 21.01 -7.19 4.76
N ARG A 111 20.39 -8.33 5.06
CA ARG A 111 21.01 -9.65 4.90
C ARG A 111 21.25 -9.98 3.43
N LYS A 112 20.26 -9.70 2.57
CA LYS A 112 20.37 -9.93 1.12
C LYS A 112 21.42 -9.02 0.48
N VAL A 113 21.52 -7.76 0.90
CA VAL A 113 22.55 -6.83 0.40
C VAL A 113 23.97 -7.28 0.77
N LYS A 114 24.19 -7.76 2.00
CA LYS A 114 25.51 -8.28 2.44
C LYS A 114 25.94 -9.57 1.75
N ALA A 115 24.99 -10.32 1.19
CA ALA A 115 25.25 -11.59 0.50
C ALA A 115 25.57 -11.40 -0.99
N LEU A 116 25.56 -10.16 -1.50
CA LEU A 116 25.95 -9.88 -2.86
C LEU A 116 27.50 -9.85 -2.98
N PRO A 117 28.06 -10.48 -4.02
CA PRO A 117 29.51 -10.55 -4.25
C PRO A 117 30.14 -9.22 -4.67
#